data_AF-N9YT32-F1
#
_entry.id   AF-N9YT32-F1
#
_cell.length_a   1.000
_cell.length_b   1.000
_cell.length_c   1.000
_cell.angle_alpha   90.00
_cell.angle_beta   90.00
_cell.angle_gamma   90.00
#
_symmetry.space_group_name_H-M   'P 1'
#
loop_
_entity.id
_entity.type
_entity.pdbx_description
1 polymer ?
#
loop_
_entity_poly.entity_id
_entity_poly.type
_entity_poly.pdbx_seq_one_letter_code
_entity_poly.pdbx_strand_id
1 'polypeptide(L)'
;MKYDILLGFKRYLQDNLNPNTAKTYYSAVKKVFNNCNISSMGDVPESYILDQLKHFRTKNEVSAAKNGLKHLAKYDSSLKLPDDAAFKTIQKRNYVKSKGKIVNFDTMMKKTNACRDPRMKYAYRLAAVSGLRVSELAALDPGDIIFQSDGRLKIHVRHGKGGVEGWVTCLKDDYLYEHLKHHIETLQPNERLFYDESYMRKYAWEHGMEMHDFRRAFAVLQKRELLQDGCKAKDADKIVQAQLRHSRFSNTKRYLYGRKIMAKKKGPKEKTQIEDVEPITDINLEDYSIQEFYDLASGLDSRDLTDQEKKSLYNYMGSEYRDINKVLNNKDFNVPDYILQDIDTITECLERKEIPREEIVYRGMDNLGVLFGDDGKKLSSEELNQKYSGTLFISDGFSSTSMDKQIATAYAGFEEGILMRIKIPKRMRGMYLGAVNRYREMELLLQRSSIFKLDAIEKKGDITYVDASLIYQVKKKGKMYGKKHK
;
A
#
# COMPACT_ATOMS: atom_id res chain seq x y z
N MET A 1 25.29 9.88 -48.02
CA MET A 1 25.04 11.30 -47.65
C MET A 1 23.75 11.51 -46.86
N LYS A 2 22.54 11.43 -47.44
CA LYS A 2 21.28 11.61 -46.67
C LYS A 2 21.15 10.70 -45.43
N TYR A 3 21.56 9.44 -45.57
CA TYR A 3 21.49 8.47 -44.49
C TYR A 3 22.51 8.74 -43.38
N ASP A 4 23.65 9.36 -43.69
CA ASP A 4 24.71 9.62 -42.71
C ASP A 4 24.34 10.77 -41.78
N ILE A 5 23.85 11.89 -42.34
CA ILE A 5 23.41 13.05 -41.55
C ILE A 5 22.21 12.67 -40.66
N LEU A 6 21.22 11.97 -41.23
CA LEU A 6 20.05 11.55 -40.45
C LEU A 6 20.37 10.45 -39.43
N LEU A 7 21.38 9.61 -39.67
CA LEU A 7 21.84 8.62 -38.69
C LEU A 7 22.56 9.30 -37.52
N GLY A 8 23.42 10.29 -37.79
CA GLY A 8 24.03 11.13 -36.76
C GLY A 8 22.99 11.89 -35.95
N PHE A 9 22.01 12.50 -36.62
CA PHE A 9 20.88 13.16 -35.96
C PHE A 9 20.04 12.20 -35.11
N LYS A 10 19.84 10.95 -35.56
CA LYS A 10 19.12 9.94 -34.78
C LYS A 10 19.82 9.69 -33.44
N ARG A 11 21.16 9.56 -33.44
CA ARG A 11 21.95 9.41 -32.21
C ARG A 11 21.82 10.64 -31.32
N TYR A 12 22.00 11.84 -31.88
CA TYR A 12 21.78 13.10 -31.17
C TYR A 12 20.42 13.16 -30.45
N LEU A 13 19.33 12.77 -31.12
CA LEU A 13 18.01 12.73 -30.49
C LEU A 13 17.92 11.69 -29.37
N GLN A 14 18.55 10.52 -29.52
CA GLN A 14 18.56 9.47 -28.50
C GLN A 14 19.32 9.91 -27.24
N ASP A 15 20.39 10.68 -27.41
CA ASP A 15 21.21 11.17 -26.30
C ASP A 15 20.57 12.35 -25.56
N ASN A 16 19.72 13.14 -26.24
CA ASN A 16 19.19 14.39 -25.70
C ASN A 16 17.70 14.35 -25.33
N LEU A 17 16.94 13.33 -25.78
CA LEU A 17 15.49 13.26 -25.59
C LEU A 17 15.05 11.88 -25.11
N ASN A 18 13.85 11.83 -24.51
CA ASN A 18 13.26 10.54 -24.17
C ASN A 18 13.04 9.67 -25.44
N PRO A 19 13.15 8.33 -25.33
CA PRO A 19 13.15 7.43 -26.49
C PRO A 19 11.94 7.59 -27.42
N ASN A 20 10.75 7.81 -26.86
CA ASN A 20 9.52 7.96 -27.63
C ASN A 20 9.49 9.29 -28.41
N THR A 21 9.96 10.37 -27.80
CA THR A 21 10.04 11.68 -28.45
C THR A 21 11.12 11.67 -29.52
N ALA A 22 12.30 11.09 -29.22
CA ALA A 22 13.37 10.88 -30.18
C ALA A 22 12.87 10.10 -31.41
N LYS A 23 12.21 8.95 -31.20
CA LYS A 23 11.61 8.16 -32.28
C LYS A 23 10.58 8.95 -33.07
N THR A 24 9.67 9.65 -32.39
CA THR A 24 8.59 10.42 -33.03
C THR A 24 9.15 11.56 -33.88
N TYR A 25 10.10 12.33 -33.35
CA TYR A 25 10.73 13.44 -34.05
C TYR A 25 11.57 12.95 -35.22
N TYR A 26 12.38 11.90 -35.01
CA TYR A 26 13.16 11.29 -36.08
C TYR A 26 12.28 10.79 -37.22
N SER A 27 11.21 10.03 -36.92
CA SER A 27 10.29 9.54 -37.95
C SER A 27 9.59 10.66 -38.71
N ALA A 28 9.20 11.73 -38.03
CA ALA A 28 8.57 12.88 -38.66
C ALA A 28 9.56 13.66 -39.55
N VAL A 29 10.79 13.89 -39.09
CA VAL A 29 11.87 14.53 -39.86
C VAL A 29 12.26 13.68 -41.07
N LYS A 30 12.44 12.37 -40.90
CA LYS A 30 12.70 11.43 -42.00
C LYS A 30 11.63 11.52 -43.08
N LYS A 31 10.35 11.69 -42.68
CA LYS A 31 9.22 11.86 -43.62
C LYS A 31 9.29 13.18 -44.40
N VAL A 32 9.69 14.30 -43.77
CA VAL A 32 9.94 15.57 -44.48
C VAL A 32 10.99 15.39 -45.57
N PHE A 33 12.05 14.67 -45.25
CA PHE A 33 13.17 14.49 -46.17
C PHE A 33 13.03 13.26 -47.07
N ASN A 34 11.93 12.50 -47.07
CA ASN A 34 11.88 11.16 -47.67
C ASN A 34 12.26 11.13 -49.16
N ASN A 35 11.92 12.18 -49.92
CA ASN A 35 12.22 12.30 -51.35
C ASN A 35 13.33 13.33 -51.67
N CYS A 36 14.02 13.84 -50.65
CA CYS A 36 15.10 14.82 -50.82
C CYS A 36 16.43 14.08 -51.05
N ASN A 37 17.18 14.46 -52.09
CA ASN A 37 18.55 13.99 -52.31
C ASN A 37 19.49 15.19 -52.18
N ILE A 38 20.20 15.25 -51.04
CA ILE A 38 21.02 16.40 -50.66
C ILE A 38 22.36 15.92 -50.11
N SER A 39 23.39 16.75 -50.32
CA SER A 39 24.73 16.55 -49.79
C SER A 39 24.92 17.27 -48.46
N SER A 40 24.22 18.39 -48.26
CA SER A 40 24.21 19.19 -47.04
C SER A 40 22.79 19.59 -46.62
N MET A 41 22.55 19.82 -45.33
CA MET A 41 21.27 20.36 -44.86
C MET A 41 21.06 21.82 -45.27
N GLY A 42 22.13 22.57 -45.53
CA GLY A 42 22.05 23.94 -46.05
C GLY A 42 21.50 24.05 -47.47
N ASP A 43 21.49 22.96 -48.23
CA ASP A 43 20.95 22.91 -49.60
C ASP A 43 19.41 22.83 -49.60
N VAL A 44 18.78 22.60 -48.45
CA VAL A 44 17.34 22.48 -48.33
C VAL A 44 16.71 23.87 -48.21
N PRO A 45 15.88 24.30 -49.17
CA PRO A 45 15.16 25.55 -49.05
C PRO A 45 13.99 25.44 -48.06
N GLU A 46 13.68 26.53 -47.36
CA GLU A 46 12.55 26.62 -46.43
C GLU A 46 11.21 26.25 -47.09
N SER A 47 11.04 26.63 -48.35
CA SER A 47 9.85 26.32 -49.15
C SER A 47 9.61 24.81 -49.30
N TYR A 48 10.67 24.02 -49.48
CA TYR A 48 10.58 22.56 -49.57
C TYR A 48 10.05 21.97 -48.26
N ILE A 49 10.57 22.43 -47.11
CA ILE A 49 10.13 21.96 -45.79
C ILE A 49 8.63 22.24 -45.60
N LEU A 50 8.19 23.47 -45.90
CA LEU A 50 6.79 23.86 -45.75
C LEU A 50 5.87 23.05 -46.66
N ASP A 51 6.29 22.80 -47.90
CA ASP A 51 5.50 22.04 -48.86
C ASP A 51 5.34 20.56 -48.42
N GLN A 52 6.43 19.93 -47.98
CA GLN A 52 6.38 18.56 -47.45
C GLN A 52 5.45 18.44 -46.25
N LEU A 53 5.45 19.43 -45.35
CA LEU A 53 4.56 19.45 -44.19
C LEU A 53 3.08 19.59 -44.56
N LYS A 54 2.73 20.15 -45.71
CA LYS A 54 1.33 20.17 -46.20
C LYS A 54 0.81 18.77 -46.52
N HIS A 55 1.67 17.81 -46.85
CA HIS A 55 1.27 16.43 -47.12
C HIS A 55 1.05 15.59 -45.86
N PHE A 56 1.38 16.13 -44.69
CA PHE A 56 1.15 15.44 -43.43
C PHE A 56 -0.36 15.36 -43.15
N ARG A 57 -0.81 14.23 -42.62
CA ARG A 57 -2.24 13.95 -42.47
C ARG A 57 -2.81 14.68 -41.26
N THR A 58 -2.03 14.79 -40.20
CA THR A 58 -2.51 15.25 -38.89
C THR A 58 -1.69 16.40 -38.32
N LYS A 59 -2.33 17.20 -37.46
CA LYS A 59 -1.66 18.28 -36.70
C LYS A 59 -0.52 17.74 -35.84
N ASN A 60 -0.67 16.54 -35.28
CA ASN A 60 0.36 15.91 -34.46
C ASN A 60 1.62 15.58 -35.25
N GLU A 61 1.48 15.04 -36.46
CA GLU A 61 2.65 14.78 -37.31
C GLU A 61 3.36 16.10 -37.67
N VAL A 62 2.61 17.16 -38.02
CA VAL A 62 3.19 18.49 -38.32
C VAL A 62 3.94 19.05 -37.11
N SER A 63 3.36 18.93 -35.91
CA SER A 63 4.00 19.38 -34.67
C SER A 63 5.27 18.58 -34.35
N ALA A 64 5.24 17.26 -34.58
CA ALA A 64 6.41 16.40 -34.39
C ALA A 64 7.53 16.74 -35.37
N ALA A 65 7.20 16.98 -36.64
CA ALA A 65 8.17 17.40 -37.63
C ALA A 65 8.75 18.79 -37.32
N LYS A 66 7.90 19.77 -36.99
CA LYS A 66 8.35 21.11 -36.57
C LYS A 66 9.36 21.04 -35.43
N ASN A 67 9.03 20.32 -34.35
CA ASN A 67 9.93 20.23 -33.20
C ASN A 67 11.19 19.41 -33.52
N GLY A 68 11.07 18.34 -34.32
CA GLY A 68 12.21 17.57 -34.78
C GLY A 68 13.16 18.41 -35.64
N LEU A 69 12.64 19.25 -36.54
CA LEU A 69 13.43 20.18 -37.36
C LEU A 69 14.16 21.22 -36.49
N LYS A 70 13.52 21.72 -35.42
CA LYS A 70 14.19 22.59 -34.41
C LYS A 70 15.39 21.90 -33.75
N HIS A 71 15.31 20.59 -33.50
CA HIS A 71 16.45 19.82 -33.02
C HIS A 71 17.50 19.57 -34.12
N LEU A 72 17.06 19.33 -35.36
CA LEU A 72 17.97 19.13 -36.48
C LEU A 72 18.81 20.38 -36.75
N ALA A 73 18.23 21.58 -36.70
CA ALA A 73 18.99 22.82 -36.86
C ALA A 73 19.96 23.12 -35.70
N LYS A 74 19.75 22.52 -34.52
CA LYS A 74 20.73 22.59 -33.42
C LYS A 74 21.89 21.63 -33.65
N TYR A 75 21.61 20.46 -34.24
CA TYR A 75 22.61 19.46 -34.57
C TYR A 75 23.44 19.87 -35.80
N ASP A 76 22.79 20.45 -36.80
CA ASP A 76 23.37 20.93 -38.03
C ASP A 76 22.85 22.34 -38.31
N SER A 77 23.65 23.35 -37.93
CA SER A 77 23.32 24.77 -38.05
C SER A 77 23.24 25.26 -39.49
N SER A 78 23.65 24.45 -40.48
CA SER A 78 23.48 24.80 -41.89
C SER A 78 22.01 24.76 -42.33
N LEU A 79 21.15 24.02 -41.63
CA LEU A 79 19.72 23.93 -41.94
C LEU A 79 19.01 25.28 -41.72
N LYS A 80 18.43 25.82 -42.79
CA LYS A 80 17.56 27.01 -42.73
C LYS A 80 16.14 26.61 -42.34
N LEU A 81 15.77 26.91 -41.10
CA LEU A 81 14.45 26.62 -40.54
C LEU A 81 13.45 27.72 -40.92
N PRO A 82 12.25 27.36 -41.43
CA PRO A 82 11.16 28.31 -41.56
C PRO A 82 10.83 28.95 -40.20
N ASP A 83 10.39 30.20 -40.22
CA ASP A 83 9.98 30.89 -39.00
C ASP A 83 8.67 30.32 -38.40
N ASP A 84 8.37 30.72 -37.16
CA ASP A 84 7.17 30.25 -36.47
C ASP A 84 5.85 30.75 -37.12
N ALA A 85 5.88 31.82 -37.92
CA ALA A 85 4.73 32.33 -38.64
C ALA A 85 4.40 31.47 -39.88
N ALA A 86 5.42 31.08 -40.64
CA ALA A 86 5.33 30.17 -41.77
C ALA A 86 4.76 28.81 -41.35
N PHE A 87 5.20 28.24 -40.22
CA PHE A 87 4.61 27.02 -39.69
C PHE A 87 3.11 27.14 -39.35
N LYS A 88 2.62 28.33 -38.95
CA LYS A 88 1.20 28.55 -38.61
C LYS A 88 0.29 28.52 -39.85
N THR A 89 0.84 28.76 -41.05
CA THR A 89 0.08 28.66 -42.30
C THR A 89 -0.41 27.24 -42.59
N ILE A 90 0.25 26.23 -42.02
CA ILE A 90 -0.09 24.81 -42.22
C ILE A 90 -1.23 24.40 -41.31
N GLN A 91 -2.46 24.55 -41.81
CA GLN A 91 -3.66 24.19 -41.06
C GLN A 91 -4.00 22.70 -41.21
N LYS A 92 -3.64 21.93 -40.18
CA LYS A 92 -4.06 20.52 -40.03
C LYS A 92 -4.93 20.33 -38.80
N ARG A 93 -5.83 19.34 -38.87
CA ARG A 93 -6.66 18.91 -37.75
C ARG A 93 -6.33 17.46 -37.41
N ASN A 94 -6.41 17.12 -36.14
CA ASN A 94 -6.37 15.72 -35.71
C ASN A 94 -7.79 15.18 -35.79
N TYR A 95 -7.94 13.91 -36.18
CA TYR A 95 -9.20 13.20 -36.00
C TYR A 95 -9.59 13.21 -34.52
N VAL A 96 -10.81 13.64 -34.23
CA VAL A 96 -11.37 13.65 -32.87
C VAL A 96 -12.31 12.47 -32.76
N LYS A 97 -11.94 11.46 -31.95
CA LYS A 97 -12.87 10.36 -31.60
C LYS A 97 -14.15 10.98 -31.02
N SER A 98 -15.32 10.53 -31.48
CA SER A 98 -16.62 11.11 -31.12
C SER A 98 -16.81 11.17 -29.60
N LYS A 99 -17.50 12.23 -29.13
CA LYS A 99 -17.79 12.48 -27.71
C LYS A 99 -18.77 11.45 -27.08
N GLY A 100 -19.24 10.47 -27.85
CA GLY A 100 -20.28 9.52 -27.45
C GLY A 100 -19.79 8.18 -26.91
N LYS A 101 -18.47 7.87 -26.94
CA LYS A 101 -17.99 6.58 -26.42
C LYS A 101 -18.23 6.51 -24.91
N ILE A 102 -19.17 5.66 -24.51
CA ILE A 102 -19.44 5.33 -23.11
C ILE A 102 -18.34 4.40 -22.62
N VAL A 103 -17.82 4.67 -21.43
CA VAL A 103 -16.92 3.76 -20.73
C VAL A 103 -17.73 3.06 -19.65
N ASN A 104 -17.88 1.74 -19.75
CA ASN A 104 -18.50 0.93 -18.72
C ASN A 104 -17.41 0.48 -17.72
N PHE A 105 -17.36 1.15 -16.58
CA PHE A 105 -16.39 0.88 -15.52
C PHE A 105 -16.53 -0.54 -14.98
N ASP A 106 -17.76 -1.00 -14.77
CA ASP A 106 -18.02 -2.33 -14.22
C ASP A 106 -17.54 -3.43 -15.17
N THR A 107 -17.78 -3.27 -16.48
CA THR A 107 -17.22 -4.19 -17.49
C THR A 107 -15.69 -4.16 -17.51
N MET A 108 -15.09 -2.98 -17.39
CA MET A 108 -13.63 -2.84 -17.33
C MET A 108 -13.07 -3.54 -16.09
N MET A 109 -13.68 -3.35 -14.92
CA MET A 109 -13.26 -4.03 -13.68
C MET A 109 -13.49 -5.54 -13.74
N LYS A 110 -14.56 -6.02 -14.38
CA LYS A 110 -14.74 -7.47 -14.64
C LYS A 110 -13.57 -8.06 -15.44
N LYS A 111 -13.14 -7.36 -16.49
CA LYS A 111 -11.98 -7.78 -17.30
C LYS A 111 -10.69 -7.74 -16.48
N THR A 112 -10.48 -6.68 -15.70
CA THR A 112 -9.34 -6.57 -14.77
C THR A 112 -9.32 -7.74 -13.77
N ASN A 113 -10.47 -8.10 -13.21
CA ASN A 113 -10.56 -9.18 -12.23
C ASN A 113 -10.35 -10.57 -12.87
N ALA A 114 -10.66 -10.71 -14.15
CA ALA A 114 -10.40 -11.91 -14.94
C ALA A 114 -8.93 -12.07 -15.36
N CYS A 115 -8.07 -11.06 -15.16
CA CYS A 115 -6.63 -11.21 -15.37
C CYS A 115 -6.10 -12.35 -14.47
N ARG A 116 -5.50 -13.38 -15.09
CA ARG A 116 -4.92 -14.51 -14.37
C ARG A 116 -3.64 -14.12 -13.65
N ASP A 117 -2.82 -13.29 -14.29
CA ASP A 117 -1.60 -12.73 -13.72
C ASP A 117 -1.95 -11.74 -12.59
N PRO A 118 -1.59 -12.05 -11.33
CA PRO A 118 -1.87 -11.20 -10.19
C PRO A 118 -1.20 -9.83 -10.30
N ARG A 119 0.04 -9.77 -10.78
CA ARG A 119 0.80 -8.52 -10.92
C ARG A 119 0.14 -7.57 -11.92
N MET A 120 -0.41 -8.11 -13.01
CA MET A 120 -1.23 -7.32 -13.95
C MET A 120 -2.58 -6.91 -13.39
N LYS A 121 -3.25 -7.80 -12.65
CA LYS A 121 -4.48 -7.46 -11.95
C LYS A 121 -4.26 -6.28 -10.99
N TYR A 122 -3.22 -6.33 -10.16
CA TYR A 122 -2.91 -5.28 -9.20
C TYR A 122 -2.59 -3.95 -9.90
N ALA A 123 -1.79 -3.97 -10.97
CA ALA A 123 -1.47 -2.76 -11.73
C ALA A 123 -2.72 -2.07 -12.30
N TYR A 124 -3.65 -2.83 -12.89
CA TYR A 124 -4.87 -2.26 -13.48
C TYR A 124 -5.88 -1.81 -12.43
N ARG A 125 -6.01 -2.54 -11.32
CA ARG A 125 -6.82 -2.09 -10.18
C ARG A 125 -6.24 -0.81 -9.59
N LEU A 126 -4.92 -0.72 -9.42
CA LEU A 126 -4.26 0.50 -8.98
C LEU A 126 -4.51 1.65 -9.94
N ALA A 127 -4.45 1.42 -11.25
CA ALA A 127 -4.81 2.42 -12.27
C ALA A 127 -6.25 2.94 -12.09
N ALA A 128 -7.19 2.06 -11.74
CA ALA A 128 -8.60 2.37 -11.55
C ALA A 128 -8.84 3.29 -10.34
N VAL A 129 -8.08 3.10 -9.27
CA VAL A 129 -8.31 3.78 -7.98
C VAL A 129 -7.39 4.98 -7.74
N SER A 130 -6.28 5.08 -8.45
CA SER A 130 -5.31 6.19 -8.34
C SER A 130 -5.36 7.15 -9.53
N GLY A 131 -5.93 6.69 -10.64
CA GLY A 131 -5.87 7.39 -11.92
C GLY A 131 -4.46 7.57 -12.47
N LEU A 132 -3.44 6.83 -12.02
CA LEU A 132 -2.07 6.90 -12.55
C LEU A 132 -2.01 6.59 -14.06
N ARG A 133 -1.03 7.17 -14.76
CA ARG A 133 -0.72 6.81 -16.15
C ARG A 133 -0.01 5.47 -16.14
N VAL A 134 -0.13 4.71 -17.22
CA VAL A 134 0.61 3.43 -17.37
C VAL A 134 2.13 3.60 -17.21
N SER A 135 2.68 4.74 -17.65
CA SER A 135 4.10 5.08 -17.46
C SER A 135 4.43 5.35 -15.98
N GLU A 136 3.50 5.94 -15.23
CA GLU A 136 3.66 6.20 -13.80
C GLU A 136 3.59 4.87 -13.02
N LEU A 137 2.65 3.99 -13.37
CA LEU A 137 2.57 2.64 -12.79
C LEU A 137 3.83 1.82 -13.04
N ALA A 138 4.36 1.84 -14.27
CA ALA A 138 5.56 1.09 -14.64
C ALA A 138 6.83 1.55 -13.91
N ALA A 139 6.81 2.76 -13.37
CA ALA A 139 7.93 3.39 -12.68
C ALA A 139 7.79 3.38 -11.16
N LEU A 140 6.71 2.80 -10.61
CA LEU A 140 6.56 2.67 -9.17
C LEU A 140 7.51 1.62 -8.60
N ASP A 141 8.11 1.97 -7.47
CA ASP A 141 8.80 1.05 -6.58
C ASP A 141 7.95 0.77 -5.33
N PRO A 142 8.22 -0.30 -4.58
CA PRO A 142 7.49 -0.61 -3.35
C PRO A 142 7.47 0.56 -2.35
N GLY A 143 8.59 1.29 -2.21
CA GLY A 143 8.70 2.45 -1.31
C GLY A 143 7.85 3.66 -1.72
N ASP A 144 7.31 3.68 -2.94
CA ASP A 144 6.40 4.74 -3.39
C ASP A 144 4.96 4.54 -2.86
N ILE A 145 4.68 3.43 -2.17
CA ILE A 145 3.32 3.04 -1.77
C ILE A 145 3.20 3.05 -0.25
N ILE A 146 2.29 3.90 0.24
CA ILE A 146 1.90 3.95 1.64
C ILE A 146 0.52 3.32 1.79
N PHE A 147 0.42 2.32 2.64
CA PHE A 147 -0.82 1.69 3.05
C PHE A 147 -1.39 2.47 4.23
N GLN A 148 -2.51 3.17 4.02
CA GLN A 148 -3.14 4.00 5.04
C GLN A 148 -4.10 3.17 5.90
N SER A 149 -4.23 3.55 7.18
CA SER A 149 -5.09 2.86 8.15
C SER A 149 -6.58 2.90 7.82
N ASP A 150 -7.04 3.80 6.96
CA ASP A 150 -8.43 3.86 6.49
C ASP A 150 -8.74 2.86 5.34
N GLY A 151 -7.76 2.02 4.99
CA GLY A 151 -7.82 1.06 3.89
C GLY A 151 -7.57 1.69 2.51
N ARG A 152 -7.08 2.94 2.46
CA ARG A 152 -6.67 3.59 1.21
C ARG A 152 -5.18 3.43 0.97
N LEU A 153 -4.81 3.55 -0.30
CA LEU A 153 -3.42 3.64 -0.71
C LEU A 153 -3.06 5.11 -0.95
N LYS A 154 -1.86 5.51 -0.53
CA LYS A 154 -1.29 6.80 -0.89
C LYS A 154 -0.01 6.57 -1.68
N ILE A 155 0.04 7.08 -2.90
CA ILE A 155 1.10 6.80 -3.86
C ILE A 155 1.96 8.04 -4.09
N HIS A 156 3.27 7.91 -3.97
CA HIS A 156 4.24 8.92 -4.36
C HIS A 156 4.58 8.77 -5.84
N VAL A 157 4.31 9.80 -6.63
CA VAL A 157 4.68 9.82 -8.06
C VAL A 157 5.95 10.65 -8.22
N ARG A 158 7.11 9.99 -8.29
CA ARG A 158 8.42 10.65 -8.41
C ARG A 158 8.60 11.39 -9.75
N HIS A 159 8.19 10.78 -10.85
CA HIS A 159 8.43 11.30 -12.21
C HIS A 159 7.15 11.33 -13.07
N GLY A 160 6.23 12.24 -12.75
CA GLY A 160 5.05 12.47 -13.57
C GLY A 160 5.39 13.01 -14.96
N LYS A 161 4.48 12.84 -15.93
CA LYS A 161 4.66 13.39 -17.29
C LYS A 161 4.83 14.91 -17.23
N GLY A 162 6.02 15.39 -17.60
CA GLY A 162 6.41 16.80 -17.50
C GLY A 162 7.22 17.16 -16.25
N GLY A 163 7.72 16.16 -15.51
CA GLY A 163 8.56 16.35 -14.31
C GLY A 163 7.78 16.70 -13.04
N VAL A 164 6.44 16.54 -13.06
CA VAL A 164 5.59 16.91 -11.92
C VAL A 164 5.51 15.75 -10.95
N GLU A 165 6.14 15.91 -9.79
CA GLU A 165 6.03 15.05 -8.64
C GLU A 165 4.70 15.28 -7.90
N GLY A 166 4.20 14.29 -7.17
CA GLY A 166 3.17 14.53 -6.17
C GLY A 166 2.58 13.27 -5.55
N TRP A 167 1.83 13.47 -4.48
CA TRP A 167 1.10 12.41 -3.79
C TRP A 167 -0.30 12.23 -4.36
N VAL A 168 -0.74 10.98 -4.46
CA VAL A 168 -2.08 10.59 -4.88
C VAL A 168 -2.74 9.81 -3.76
N THR A 169 -3.95 10.20 -3.38
CA THR A 169 -4.78 9.41 -2.47
C THR A 169 -5.72 8.57 -3.34
N CYS A 170 -5.63 7.26 -3.20
CA CYS A 170 -6.44 6.32 -3.96
C CYS A 170 -7.86 6.21 -3.40
N LEU A 171 -8.80 5.87 -4.28
CA LEU A 171 -10.11 5.34 -3.89
C LEU A 171 -9.92 4.02 -3.13
N LYS A 172 -10.82 3.72 -2.19
CA LYS A 172 -10.75 2.50 -1.38
C LYS A 172 -10.99 1.26 -2.25
N ASP A 173 -10.12 0.27 -2.12
CA ASP A 173 -10.19 -1.03 -2.80
C ASP A 173 -9.51 -2.08 -1.93
N ASP A 174 -10.30 -2.75 -1.10
CA ASP A 174 -9.82 -3.68 -0.07
C ASP A 174 -9.07 -4.88 -0.67
N TYR A 175 -9.53 -5.38 -1.83
CA TYR A 175 -8.84 -6.44 -2.55
C TYR A 175 -7.44 -6.00 -2.95
N LEU A 176 -7.32 -4.84 -3.61
CA LEU A 176 -6.03 -4.33 -4.03
C LEU A 176 -5.13 -4.02 -2.84
N TYR A 177 -5.67 -3.42 -1.78
CA TYR A 177 -4.92 -3.06 -0.57
C TYR A 177 -4.23 -4.30 0.02
N GLU A 178 -4.99 -5.36 0.29
CA GLU A 178 -4.45 -6.59 0.87
C GLU A 178 -3.46 -7.30 -0.06
N HIS A 179 -3.84 -7.47 -1.33
CA HIS A 179 -3.08 -8.29 -2.25
C HIS A 179 -1.82 -7.58 -2.76
N LEU A 180 -1.84 -6.25 -2.90
CA LEU A 180 -0.65 -5.47 -3.26
C LEU A 180 0.35 -5.40 -2.11
N LYS A 181 -0.13 -5.32 -0.86
CA LYS A 181 0.72 -5.39 0.33
C LYS A 181 1.49 -6.71 0.37
N HIS A 182 0.77 -7.82 0.23
CA HIS A 182 1.39 -9.15 0.16
C HIS A 182 2.35 -9.29 -1.03
N HIS A 183 1.96 -8.82 -2.21
CA HIS A 183 2.83 -8.84 -3.41
C HIS A 183 4.15 -8.12 -3.17
N ILE A 184 4.12 -6.95 -2.51
CA ILE A 184 5.31 -6.18 -2.12
C ILE A 184 6.19 -6.94 -1.12
N GLU A 185 5.60 -7.62 -0.14
CA GLU A 185 6.34 -8.40 0.86
C GLU A 185 7.05 -9.62 0.25
N THR A 186 6.50 -10.19 -0.82
CA THR A 186 7.05 -11.38 -1.51
C THR A 186 7.99 -11.08 -2.68
N LEU A 187 8.15 -9.81 -3.04
CA LEU A 187 8.94 -9.37 -4.19
C LEU A 187 10.43 -9.66 -3.97
N GLN A 188 11.07 -10.25 -4.98
CA GLN A 188 12.50 -10.56 -4.90
C GLN A 188 13.35 -9.29 -4.96
N PRO A 189 14.57 -9.29 -4.40
CA PRO A 189 15.49 -8.17 -4.52
C PRO A 189 15.71 -7.79 -6.00
N ASN A 190 15.59 -6.49 -6.30
CA ASN A 190 15.69 -5.92 -7.66
C ASN A 190 14.55 -6.30 -8.64
N GLU A 191 13.52 -7.00 -8.18
CA GLU A 191 12.34 -7.23 -9.01
C GLU A 191 11.47 -5.97 -9.05
N ARG A 192 11.04 -5.59 -10.25
CA ARG A 192 10.16 -4.42 -10.44
C ARG A 192 8.78 -4.69 -9.81
N LEU A 193 8.13 -3.66 -9.28
CA LEU A 193 6.78 -3.79 -8.73
C LEU A 193 5.75 -4.24 -9.80
N PHE A 194 5.76 -3.58 -10.95
CA PHE A 194 4.89 -3.88 -12.10
C PHE A 194 5.71 -4.09 -13.37
N TYR A 195 5.11 -4.68 -14.41
CA TYR A 195 5.76 -4.85 -15.71
C TYR A 195 6.02 -3.49 -16.38
N ASP A 196 6.78 -3.49 -17.46
CA ASP A 196 7.07 -2.26 -18.20
C ASP A 196 5.82 -1.67 -18.87
N GLU A 197 5.89 -0.37 -19.20
CA GLU A 197 4.79 0.37 -19.81
C GLU A 197 4.27 -0.29 -21.08
N SER A 198 5.17 -0.80 -21.93
CA SER A 198 4.82 -1.31 -23.25
C SER A 198 4.06 -2.63 -23.14
N TYR A 199 4.49 -3.50 -22.22
CA TYR A 199 3.84 -4.77 -21.93
C TYR A 199 2.44 -4.55 -21.36
N MET A 200 2.30 -3.71 -20.33
CA MET A 200 0.99 -3.40 -19.74
C MET A 200 0.03 -2.78 -20.76
N ARG A 201 0.52 -1.86 -21.60
CA ARG A 201 -0.30 -1.24 -22.64
C ARG A 201 -0.76 -2.25 -23.69
N LYS A 202 0.13 -3.16 -24.11
CA LYS A 202 -0.17 -4.22 -25.07
C LYS A 202 -1.22 -5.17 -24.52
N TYR A 203 -1.00 -5.67 -23.30
CA TYR A 203 -1.94 -6.58 -22.62
C TYR A 203 -3.32 -5.94 -22.48
N ALA A 204 -3.40 -4.69 -22.00
CA ALA A 204 -4.68 -3.98 -21.88
C ALA A 204 -5.40 -3.90 -23.24
N TRP A 205 -4.69 -3.58 -24.32
CA TRP A 205 -5.26 -3.51 -25.66
C TRP A 205 -5.81 -4.85 -26.15
N GLU A 206 -5.05 -5.94 -25.98
CA GLU A 206 -5.46 -7.31 -26.36
C GLU A 206 -6.73 -7.75 -25.63
N HIS A 207 -6.93 -7.28 -24.40
CA HIS A 207 -8.11 -7.58 -23.59
C HIS A 207 -9.24 -6.54 -23.76
N GLY A 208 -9.09 -5.61 -24.72
CA GLY A 208 -10.07 -4.57 -25.01
C GLY A 208 -10.29 -3.59 -23.85
N MET A 209 -9.21 -3.23 -23.15
CA MET A 209 -9.14 -2.21 -22.10
C MET A 209 -8.29 -1.03 -22.59
N GLU A 210 -8.72 0.21 -22.35
CA GLU A 210 -7.91 1.40 -22.63
C GLU A 210 -7.33 1.95 -21.32
N MET A 211 -5.99 2.06 -21.20
CA MET A 211 -5.35 2.59 -19.98
C MET A 211 -5.85 3.98 -19.57
N HIS A 212 -6.21 4.81 -20.55
CA HIS A 212 -6.77 6.13 -20.28
C HIS A 212 -8.21 6.08 -19.73
N ASP A 213 -8.95 5.00 -19.94
CA ASP A 213 -10.30 4.85 -19.40
C ASP A 213 -10.28 4.57 -17.90
N PHE A 214 -9.28 3.86 -17.36
CA PHE A 214 -9.03 3.77 -15.90
C PHE A 214 -8.85 5.15 -15.27
N ARG A 215 -7.97 5.98 -15.86
CA ARG A 215 -7.75 7.36 -15.40
C ARG A 215 -9.01 8.24 -15.51
N ARG A 216 -9.88 8.01 -16.50
CA ARG A 216 -11.17 8.71 -16.60
C ARG A 216 -12.13 8.25 -15.51
N ALA A 217 -12.20 6.94 -15.26
CA ALA A 217 -13.05 6.38 -14.23
C ALA A 217 -12.67 6.94 -12.85
N PHE A 218 -11.38 6.92 -12.48
CA PHE A 218 -10.90 7.53 -11.25
C PHE A 218 -11.36 8.99 -11.13
N ALA A 219 -11.13 9.82 -12.15
CA ALA A 219 -11.49 11.23 -12.11
C ALA A 219 -12.99 11.45 -11.82
N VAL A 220 -13.85 10.66 -12.45
CA VAL A 220 -15.30 10.76 -12.28
C VAL A 220 -15.76 10.19 -10.93
N LEU A 221 -15.19 9.06 -10.49
CA LEU A 221 -15.54 8.41 -9.22
C LEU A 221 -15.06 9.26 -8.02
N GLN A 222 -13.84 9.79 -8.07
CA GLN A 222 -13.32 10.70 -7.05
C GLN A 222 -14.16 11.95 -6.93
N LYS A 223 -14.57 12.55 -8.06
CA LYS A 223 -15.49 13.69 -8.05
C LYS A 223 -16.83 13.32 -7.42
N ARG A 224 -17.36 12.12 -7.70
CA ARG A 224 -18.62 11.65 -7.11
C ARG A 224 -18.52 11.48 -5.59
N GLU A 225 -17.45 10.86 -5.08
CA GLU A 225 -17.23 10.74 -3.62
C GLU A 225 -17.16 12.12 -2.97
N LEU A 226 -16.36 13.05 -3.52
CA LEU A 226 -16.25 14.41 -2.97
C LEU A 226 -17.59 15.15 -2.94
N LEU A 227 -18.41 15.01 -3.99
CA LEU A 227 -19.74 15.62 -4.03
C LEU A 227 -20.71 14.96 -3.02
N GLN A 228 -20.57 13.65 -2.79
CA GLN A 228 -21.34 12.92 -1.77
C GLN A 228 -20.95 13.37 -0.37
N ASP A 229 -19.67 13.66 -0.16
CA ASP A 229 -19.11 14.19 1.10
C ASP A 229 -19.37 15.70 1.28
N GLY A 230 -20.26 16.30 0.47
CA GLY A 230 -20.68 17.70 0.61
C GLY A 230 -19.75 18.74 -0.04
N CYS A 231 -18.70 18.33 -0.75
CA CYS A 231 -17.78 19.25 -1.41
C CYS A 231 -18.49 20.01 -2.55
N LYS A 232 -18.20 21.32 -2.70
CA LYS A 232 -18.70 22.11 -3.82
C LYS A 232 -18.07 21.64 -5.13
N ALA A 233 -18.85 21.63 -6.21
CA ALA A 233 -18.41 21.11 -7.51
C ALA A 233 -17.12 21.73 -8.06
N LYS A 234 -16.90 23.03 -7.80
CA LYS A 234 -15.69 23.76 -8.21
C LYS A 234 -14.45 23.31 -7.43
N ASP A 235 -14.60 23.01 -6.14
CA ASP A 235 -13.51 22.58 -5.29
C ASP A 235 -13.18 21.10 -5.52
N ALA A 236 -14.21 20.26 -5.74
CA ALA A 236 -14.02 18.90 -6.22
C ALA A 236 -13.24 18.83 -7.55
N ASP A 237 -13.53 19.75 -8.49
CA ASP A 237 -12.80 19.87 -9.76
C ASP A 237 -11.31 20.22 -9.56
N LYS A 238 -10.99 21.09 -8.58
CA LYS A 238 -9.61 21.43 -8.21
C LYS A 238 -8.90 20.25 -7.55
N ILE A 239 -9.55 19.55 -6.63
CA ILE A 239 -8.99 18.38 -5.95
C ILE A 239 -8.66 17.30 -6.98
N VAL A 240 -9.59 16.98 -7.89
CA VAL A 240 -9.35 16.01 -8.97
C VAL A 240 -8.24 16.49 -9.91
N GLN A 241 -8.16 17.78 -10.21
CA GLN A 241 -7.06 18.34 -11.01
C GLN A 241 -5.70 18.11 -10.34
N ALA A 242 -5.59 18.33 -9.02
CA ALA A 242 -4.38 18.11 -8.24
C ALA A 242 -4.01 16.61 -8.19
N GLN A 243 -4.96 15.75 -7.89
CA GLN A 243 -4.79 14.27 -7.87
C GLN A 243 -4.36 13.71 -9.25
N LEU A 244 -4.79 14.33 -10.35
CA LEU A 244 -4.34 14.01 -11.71
C LEU A 244 -3.07 14.74 -12.15
N ARG A 245 -2.46 15.58 -11.29
CA ARG A 245 -1.25 16.36 -11.58
C ARG A 245 -1.36 17.15 -12.89
N HIS A 246 -2.49 17.81 -13.11
CA HIS A 246 -2.69 18.63 -14.30
C HIS A 246 -2.46 20.11 -13.99
N SER A 247 -1.48 20.73 -14.65
CA SER A 247 -1.23 22.18 -14.55
C SER A 247 -2.39 23.02 -15.10
N ARG A 248 -3.11 22.53 -16.11
CA ARG A 248 -4.25 23.21 -16.72
C ARG A 248 -5.53 22.42 -16.52
N PHE A 249 -6.59 23.09 -16.05
CA PHE A 249 -7.90 22.48 -15.86
C PHE A 249 -8.51 21.92 -17.15
N SER A 250 -8.17 22.48 -18.32
CA SER A 250 -8.62 21.95 -19.62
C SER A 250 -8.23 20.48 -19.85
N ASN A 251 -7.11 20.03 -19.28
CA ASN A 251 -6.71 18.62 -19.30
C ASN A 251 -7.63 17.78 -18.41
N THR A 252 -7.92 18.21 -17.18
CA THR A 252 -8.84 17.55 -16.25
C THR A 252 -10.26 17.49 -16.81
N LYS A 253 -10.73 18.57 -17.43
CA LYS A 253 -12.04 18.67 -18.08
C LYS A 253 -12.27 17.55 -19.11
N ARG A 254 -11.22 17.14 -19.84
CA ARG A 254 -11.29 16.02 -20.79
C ARG A 254 -11.53 14.66 -20.10
N TYR A 255 -11.05 14.47 -18.88
CA TYR A 255 -11.28 13.23 -18.12
C TYR A 255 -12.64 13.23 -17.44
N LEU A 256 -13.08 14.36 -16.90
CA LEU A 256 -14.36 14.50 -16.22
C LEU A 256 -15.57 14.51 -17.16
N TYR A 257 -15.46 15.21 -18.29
CA TYR A 257 -16.62 15.53 -19.14
C TYR A 257 -16.45 15.07 -20.59
N GLY A 258 -15.32 14.46 -20.95
CA GLY A 258 -15.04 14.06 -22.33
C GLY A 258 -15.74 12.77 -22.78
N ARG A 259 -16.14 11.91 -21.83
CA ARG A 259 -16.87 10.65 -22.05
C ARG A 259 -17.81 10.39 -20.87
N LYS A 260 -18.92 9.69 -21.11
CA LYS A 260 -19.82 9.24 -20.04
C LYS A 260 -19.24 7.97 -19.38
N ILE A 261 -19.06 7.99 -18.07
CA ILE A 261 -18.66 6.83 -17.27
C ILE A 261 -19.90 6.20 -16.62
N MET A 262 -20.22 4.97 -16.99
CA MET A 262 -21.23 4.16 -16.31
C MET A 262 -20.54 3.30 -15.25
N ALA A 263 -20.95 3.47 -14.00
CA ALA A 263 -20.59 2.64 -12.86
C ALA A 263 -21.87 2.50 -12.03
N LYS A 264 -22.19 1.30 -11.52
CA LYS A 264 -23.31 1.12 -10.60
C LYS A 264 -23.23 2.15 -9.47
N LYS A 265 -24.35 2.83 -9.18
CA LYS A 265 -24.44 3.69 -7.99
C LYS A 265 -24.22 2.78 -6.77
N LYS A 266 -23.16 3.00 -5.98
CA LYS A 266 -23.21 2.60 -4.57
C LYS A 266 -24.45 3.28 -3.99
N GLY A 267 -25.28 2.55 -3.26
CA GLY A 267 -26.47 3.11 -2.60
C GLY A 267 -26.09 4.35 -1.77
N PRO A 268 -27.05 5.24 -1.48
CA PRO A 268 -26.76 6.38 -0.62
C PRO A 268 -26.15 5.85 0.68
N LYS A 269 -24.92 6.29 1.01
CA LYS A 269 -24.49 6.29 2.41
C LYS A 269 -25.49 7.16 3.14
N GLU A 270 -26.10 6.65 4.21
CA GLU A 270 -26.90 7.48 5.10
C GLU A 270 -26.07 8.72 5.45
N LYS A 271 -26.69 9.88 5.29
CA LYS A 271 -26.07 11.16 5.62
C LYS A 271 -25.89 11.17 7.14
N THR A 272 -24.69 10.89 7.62
CA THR A 272 -24.31 11.33 8.96
C THR A 272 -24.23 12.85 8.88
N GLN A 273 -25.27 13.53 9.34
CA GLN A 273 -25.22 14.96 9.57
C GLN A 273 -24.19 15.19 10.67
N ILE A 274 -23.27 16.11 10.41
CA ILE A 274 -22.43 16.70 11.46
C ILE A 274 -23.36 17.67 12.19
N GLU A 275 -24.01 17.18 13.23
CA GLU A 275 -24.51 18.05 14.30
C GLU A 275 -23.49 18.01 15.42
N ASP A 276 -23.29 19.15 16.08
CA ASP A 276 -22.37 19.29 17.21
C ASP A 276 -22.70 18.23 18.28
N VAL A 277 -21.87 17.20 18.37
CA VAL A 277 -22.10 16.08 19.28
C VAL A 277 -21.57 16.46 20.65
N GLU A 278 -22.51 16.74 21.56
CA GLU A 278 -22.30 16.61 23.01
C GLU A 278 -21.67 15.24 23.33
N PRO A 279 -20.77 15.15 24.33
CA PRO A 279 -19.89 14.01 24.50
C PRO A 279 -20.67 12.69 24.61
N ILE A 280 -20.43 11.77 23.68
CA ILE A 280 -20.99 10.42 23.70
C ILE A 280 -20.46 9.71 24.96
N THR A 281 -21.29 9.65 25.98
CA THR A 281 -21.17 8.69 27.07
C THR A 281 -21.80 7.37 26.61
N ASP A 282 -20.99 6.32 26.65
CA ASP A 282 -21.30 4.90 26.44
C ASP A 282 -21.41 4.40 24.98
N ILE A 283 -20.23 4.11 24.41
CA ILE A 283 -20.06 3.22 23.25
C ILE A 283 -20.24 1.78 23.73
N ASN A 284 -21.23 1.06 23.19
CA ASN A 284 -21.36 -0.39 23.41
C ASN A 284 -20.31 -1.14 22.57
N LEU A 285 -19.20 -1.51 23.21
CA LEU A 285 -18.08 -2.18 22.55
C LEU A 285 -18.40 -3.62 22.12
N GLU A 286 -19.52 -4.21 22.55
CA GLU A 286 -19.89 -5.60 22.25
C GLU A 286 -20.43 -5.81 20.83
N ASP A 287 -20.87 -4.75 20.14
CA ASP A 287 -21.49 -4.83 18.80
C ASP A 287 -20.47 -4.95 17.65
N TYR A 288 -19.18 -4.85 17.94
CA TYR A 288 -18.09 -4.96 16.95
C TYR A 288 -17.69 -6.42 16.72
N SER A 289 -17.42 -6.79 15.46
CA SER A 289 -16.72 -8.06 15.20
C SER A 289 -15.32 -8.05 15.83
N ILE A 290 -14.78 -9.23 16.14
CA ILE A 290 -13.45 -9.39 16.77
C ILE A 290 -12.37 -8.61 15.99
N GLN A 291 -12.39 -8.67 14.66
CA GLN A 291 -11.42 -7.96 13.81
C GLN A 291 -11.63 -6.44 13.83
N GLU A 292 -12.86 -5.95 13.71
CA GLU A 292 -13.14 -4.51 13.71
C GLU A 292 -12.78 -3.87 15.06
N PHE A 293 -13.09 -4.57 16.15
CA PHE A 293 -12.70 -4.16 17.48
C PHE A 293 -11.17 -4.18 17.64
N TYR A 294 -10.50 -5.26 17.19
CA TYR A 294 -9.04 -5.37 17.25
C TYR A 294 -8.34 -4.23 16.51
N ASP A 295 -8.81 -3.88 15.31
CA ASP A 295 -8.23 -2.81 14.50
C ASP A 295 -8.46 -1.43 15.16
N LEU A 296 -9.66 -1.20 15.71
CA LEU A 296 -9.98 0.00 16.45
C LEU A 296 -9.11 0.16 17.70
N ALA A 297 -9.05 -0.87 18.54
CA ALA A 297 -8.29 -0.86 19.78
C ALA A 297 -6.79 -0.72 19.51
N SER A 298 -6.26 -1.43 18.50
CA SER A 298 -4.86 -1.30 18.05
C SER A 298 -4.55 0.11 17.57
N GLY A 299 -5.44 0.72 16.80
CA GLY A 299 -5.28 2.08 16.28
C GLY A 299 -5.42 3.16 17.34
N LEU A 300 -6.07 2.88 18.48
CA LEU A 300 -6.11 3.77 19.64
C LEU A 300 -4.83 3.62 20.47
N ASP A 301 -4.41 2.37 20.71
CA ASP A 301 -3.22 2.05 21.48
C ASP A 301 -1.93 2.59 20.88
N SER A 302 -1.87 2.74 19.55
CA SER A 302 -0.65 3.23 18.88
C SER A 302 -0.48 4.76 18.87
N ARG A 303 -1.51 5.55 19.23
CA ARG A 303 -1.53 7.01 18.94
C ARG A 303 -0.54 7.81 19.77
N ASP A 304 -0.34 7.40 21.01
CA ASP A 304 0.50 8.03 22.03
C ASP A 304 1.85 7.34 22.17
N LEU A 305 2.17 6.35 21.32
CA LEU A 305 3.47 5.69 21.34
C LEU A 305 4.58 6.62 20.85
N THR A 306 5.61 6.73 21.67
CA THR A 306 6.88 7.35 21.28
C THR A 306 7.63 6.48 20.27
N ASP A 307 8.58 7.06 19.55
CA ASP A 307 9.39 6.30 18.58
C ASP A 307 10.26 5.23 19.26
N GLN A 308 10.70 5.47 20.50
CA GLN A 308 11.41 4.48 21.30
C GLN A 308 10.51 3.32 21.69
N GLU A 309 9.26 3.57 22.10
CA GLU A 309 8.29 2.51 22.42
C GLU A 309 7.93 1.69 21.19
N LYS A 310 7.71 2.33 20.03
CA LYS A 310 7.50 1.62 18.76
C LYS A 310 8.68 0.72 18.42
N LYS A 311 9.91 1.20 18.62
CA LYS A 311 11.12 0.41 18.38
C LYS A 311 11.23 -0.78 19.33
N SER A 312 11.04 -0.59 20.64
CA SER A 312 11.11 -1.67 21.63
C SER A 312 10.00 -2.72 21.42
N LEU A 313 8.78 -2.29 21.08
CA LEU A 313 7.70 -3.20 20.69
C LEU A 313 8.05 -3.97 19.41
N TYR A 314 8.55 -3.27 18.39
CA TYR A 314 9.00 -3.89 17.13
C TYR A 314 10.09 -4.95 17.35
N ASN A 315 11.07 -4.64 18.19
CA ASN A 315 12.13 -5.55 18.61
C ASN A 315 11.57 -6.80 19.30
N TYR A 316 10.67 -6.60 20.28
CA TYR A 316 9.99 -7.70 20.97
C TYR A 316 9.27 -8.61 19.97
N MET A 317 8.45 -8.07 19.06
CA MET A 317 7.74 -8.88 18.05
C MET A 317 8.67 -9.59 17.05
N GLY A 318 9.94 -9.19 16.98
CA GLY A 318 10.97 -9.83 16.16
C GLY A 318 11.60 -11.05 16.84
N SER A 319 12.91 -11.19 16.72
CA SER A 319 13.65 -12.28 17.35
C SER A 319 13.92 -12.07 18.84
N GLU A 320 13.77 -10.83 19.35
CA GLU A 320 14.22 -10.44 20.69
C GLU A 320 13.23 -10.86 21.80
N TYR A 321 11.98 -11.25 21.49
CA TYR A 321 11.07 -11.78 22.51
C TYR A 321 11.66 -12.94 23.32
N ARG A 322 12.52 -13.76 22.68
CA ARG A 322 13.14 -14.93 23.32
C ARG A 322 14.08 -14.48 24.43
N ASP A 323 15.00 -13.57 24.13
CA ASP A 323 15.98 -13.07 25.09
C ASP A 323 15.31 -12.24 26.18
N ILE A 324 14.33 -11.40 25.78
CA ILE A 324 13.49 -10.63 26.72
C ILE A 324 12.78 -11.57 27.70
N ASN A 325 12.01 -12.55 27.23
CA ASN A 325 11.28 -13.43 28.14
C ASN A 325 12.20 -14.39 28.90
N LYS A 326 13.37 -14.76 28.35
CA LYS A 326 14.34 -15.62 29.02
C LYS A 326 14.98 -14.95 30.23
N VAL A 327 15.42 -13.69 30.14
CA VAL A 327 15.94 -12.95 31.31
C VAL A 327 14.85 -12.65 32.34
N LEU A 328 13.60 -12.51 31.88
CA LEU A 328 12.45 -12.32 32.76
C LEU A 328 12.14 -13.57 33.59
N ASN A 329 12.23 -14.75 32.97
CA ASN A 329 12.00 -16.05 33.62
C ASN A 329 13.24 -16.57 34.38
N ASN A 330 14.45 -16.12 34.02
CA ASN A 330 15.69 -16.47 34.70
C ASN A 330 16.54 -15.20 34.91
N LYS A 331 16.51 -14.66 36.14
CA LYS A 331 17.16 -13.39 36.49
C LYS A 331 18.69 -13.44 36.43
N ASP A 332 19.28 -14.63 36.41
CA ASP A 332 20.74 -14.83 36.31
C ASP A 332 21.21 -14.91 34.85
N PHE A 333 20.29 -14.86 33.88
CA PHE A 333 20.63 -14.89 32.47
C PHE A 333 21.14 -13.52 32.00
N ASN A 334 22.39 -13.47 31.55
CA ASN A 334 23.02 -12.24 31.09
C ASN A 334 22.57 -11.88 29.67
N VAL A 335 22.14 -10.63 29.47
CA VAL A 335 21.70 -10.08 28.18
C VAL A 335 22.32 -8.69 27.99
N PRO A 336 22.45 -8.21 26.74
CA PRO A 336 22.89 -6.84 26.48
C PRO A 336 21.98 -5.79 27.14
N ASP A 337 22.55 -4.66 27.53
CA ASP A 337 21.85 -3.54 28.18
C ASP A 337 20.61 -3.05 27.41
N TYR A 338 20.63 -3.09 26.08
CA TYR A 338 19.49 -2.65 25.27
C TYR A 338 18.26 -3.55 25.45
N ILE A 339 18.44 -4.85 25.76
CA ILE A 339 17.34 -5.76 26.09
C ILE A 339 16.69 -5.37 27.41
N LEU A 340 17.48 -4.97 28.41
CA LEU A 340 16.98 -4.47 29.69
C LEU A 340 16.23 -3.14 29.52
N GLN A 341 16.72 -2.27 28.62
CA GLN A 341 16.05 -1.03 28.26
C GLN A 341 14.72 -1.28 27.54
N ASP A 342 14.66 -2.23 26.62
CA ASP A 342 13.42 -2.61 25.93
C ASP A 342 12.40 -3.20 26.91
N ILE A 343 12.83 -4.03 27.87
CA ILE A 343 11.97 -4.52 28.96
C ILE A 343 11.34 -3.36 29.73
N ASP A 344 12.13 -2.39 30.18
CA ASP A 344 11.60 -1.27 30.95
C ASP A 344 10.69 -0.37 30.10
N THR A 345 11.05 -0.14 28.83
CA THR A 345 10.24 0.66 27.88
C THR A 345 8.88 0.00 27.63
N ILE A 346 8.84 -1.31 27.33
CA ILE A 346 7.59 -2.04 27.11
C ILE A 346 6.78 -2.10 28.41
N THR A 347 7.42 -2.31 29.56
CA THR A 347 6.74 -2.32 30.86
C THR A 347 6.04 -0.98 31.13
N GLU A 348 6.75 0.13 30.97
CA GLU A 348 6.22 1.49 31.17
C GLU A 348 5.12 1.82 30.16
N CYS A 349 5.26 1.35 28.91
CA CYS A 349 4.23 1.49 27.88
C CYS A 349 2.94 0.77 28.28
N LEU A 350 3.02 -0.54 28.60
CA LEU A 350 1.85 -1.35 28.94
C LEU A 350 1.17 -0.92 30.26
N GLU A 351 1.91 -0.31 31.20
CA GLU A 351 1.32 0.25 32.42
C GLU A 351 0.28 1.35 32.12
N ARG A 352 0.41 2.04 30.97
CA ARG A 352 -0.52 3.09 30.53
C ARG A 352 -1.69 2.54 29.70
N LYS A 353 -1.72 1.25 29.39
CA LYS A 353 -2.74 0.63 28.53
C LYS A 353 -3.69 -0.22 29.34
N GLU A 354 -4.99 -0.06 29.12
CA GLU A 354 -6.04 -0.85 29.76
C GLU A 354 -6.89 -1.53 28.70
N ILE A 355 -7.16 -2.83 28.91
CA ILE A 355 -8.07 -3.59 28.06
C ILE A 355 -9.49 -3.08 28.32
N PRO A 356 -10.21 -2.59 27.30
CA PRO A 356 -11.43 -1.80 27.52
C PRO A 356 -12.67 -2.67 27.83
N ARG A 357 -12.64 -3.97 27.52
CA ARG A 357 -13.72 -4.93 27.80
C ARG A 357 -13.17 -6.28 28.23
N GLU A 358 -14.06 -7.20 28.59
CA GLU A 358 -13.66 -8.59 28.80
C GLU A 358 -13.28 -9.22 27.45
N GLU A 359 -12.16 -9.93 27.40
CA GLU A 359 -11.65 -10.56 26.18
C GLU A 359 -11.39 -12.05 26.37
N ILE A 360 -11.51 -12.80 25.27
CA ILE A 360 -11.03 -14.18 25.17
C ILE A 360 -9.87 -14.19 24.18
N VAL A 361 -8.71 -14.65 24.63
CA VAL A 361 -7.52 -14.80 23.79
C VAL A 361 -6.94 -16.19 23.91
N TYR A 362 -6.01 -16.51 23.01
CA TYR A 362 -5.41 -17.82 22.88
C TYR A 362 -3.89 -17.71 22.91
N ARG A 363 -3.23 -18.68 23.54
CA ARG A 363 -1.77 -18.80 23.56
C ARG A 363 -1.36 -20.22 23.25
N GLY A 364 -0.59 -20.39 22.18
CA GLY A 364 0.08 -21.65 21.85
C GLY A 364 1.43 -21.77 22.55
N MET A 365 1.77 -22.96 23.01
CA MET A 365 3.08 -23.30 23.58
C MET A 365 3.48 -24.69 23.10
N ASP A 366 4.74 -24.85 22.71
CA ASP A 366 5.29 -26.07 22.09
C ASP A 366 5.77 -27.12 23.11
N ASN A 367 5.60 -26.88 24.41
CA ASN A 367 6.04 -27.79 25.46
C ASN A 367 5.14 -27.75 26.71
N LEU A 368 4.59 -28.91 27.09
CA LEU A 368 3.81 -29.10 28.32
C LEU A 368 4.57 -28.72 29.60
N GLY A 369 5.89 -28.89 29.60
CA GLY A 369 6.75 -28.61 30.75
C GLY A 369 6.69 -27.16 31.22
N VAL A 370 6.26 -26.23 30.36
CA VAL A 370 6.14 -24.82 30.73
C VAL A 370 5.01 -24.55 31.73
N LEU A 371 3.91 -25.31 31.67
CA LEU A 371 2.80 -25.18 32.63
C LEU A 371 2.84 -26.24 33.73
N PHE A 372 3.15 -27.49 33.36
CA PHE A 372 2.94 -28.63 34.25
C PHE A 372 4.23 -29.27 34.77
N GLY A 373 5.39 -28.92 34.22
CA GLY A 373 6.63 -29.67 34.43
C GLY A 373 6.70 -30.94 33.57
N ASP A 374 7.84 -31.63 33.61
CA ASP A 374 8.13 -32.79 32.74
C ASP A 374 7.22 -34.00 33.00
N ASP A 375 6.61 -34.08 34.18
CA ASP A 375 5.69 -35.15 34.58
C ASP A 375 4.29 -35.01 33.95
N GLY A 376 3.89 -33.80 33.53
CA GLY A 376 2.58 -33.53 32.93
C GLY A 376 2.29 -34.33 31.66
N LYS A 377 3.33 -34.78 30.94
CA LYS A 377 3.18 -35.59 29.72
C LYS A 377 2.50 -36.94 29.97
N LYS A 378 2.74 -37.53 31.15
CA LYS A 378 2.30 -38.89 31.51
C LYS A 378 0.89 -38.95 32.09
N LEU A 379 0.31 -37.79 32.41
CA LEU A 379 -0.96 -37.69 33.10
C LEU A 379 -2.13 -37.65 32.11
N SER A 380 -3.26 -38.23 32.51
CA SER A 380 -4.56 -38.12 31.83
C SER A 380 -5.19 -36.73 32.04
N SER A 381 -6.24 -36.41 31.29
CA SER A 381 -7.01 -35.18 31.50
C SER A 381 -7.56 -35.08 32.93
N GLU A 382 -8.08 -36.17 33.48
CA GLU A 382 -8.63 -36.23 34.84
C GLU A 382 -7.54 -35.97 35.88
N GLU A 383 -6.38 -36.62 35.74
CA GLU A 383 -5.24 -36.44 36.64
C GLU A 383 -4.68 -35.02 36.57
N LEU A 384 -4.59 -34.43 35.37
CA LEU A 384 -4.19 -33.04 35.17
C LEU A 384 -5.18 -32.07 35.83
N ASN A 385 -6.49 -32.28 35.67
CA ASN A 385 -7.47 -31.44 36.35
C ASN A 385 -7.38 -31.57 37.87
N GLN A 386 -7.28 -32.80 38.39
CA GLN A 386 -7.19 -33.03 39.84
C GLN A 386 -5.96 -32.34 40.45
N LYS A 387 -4.85 -32.30 39.72
CA LYS A 387 -3.59 -31.72 40.21
C LYS A 387 -3.48 -30.21 39.98
N TYR A 388 -3.95 -29.70 38.85
CA TYR A 388 -3.64 -28.33 38.40
C TYR A 388 -4.88 -27.43 38.23
N SER A 389 -6.10 -27.94 38.11
CA SER A 389 -7.28 -27.06 38.08
C SER A 389 -7.41 -26.32 39.42
N GLY A 390 -7.72 -25.03 39.37
CA GLY A 390 -7.77 -24.12 40.51
C GLY A 390 -6.42 -23.55 40.93
N THR A 391 -5.30 -24.07 40.41
CA THR A 391 -3.96 -23.57 40.74
C THR A 391 -3.62 -22.26 40.02
N LEU A 392 -2.62 -21.54 40.55
CA LEU A 392 -2.13 -20.29 39.98
C LEU A 392 -0.81 -20.52 39.23
N PHE A 393 -0.77 -20.06 38.00
CA PHE A 393 0.41 -20.00 37.14
C PHE A 393 0.88 -18.55 37.01
N ILE A 394 2.16 -18.30 37.29
CA ILE A 394 2.77 -16.96 37.20
C ILE A 394 3.64 -16.93 35.94
N SER A 395 3.34 -16.00 35.04
CA SER A 395 4.20 -15.71 33.89
C SER A 395 5.06 -14.49 34.19
N ASP A 396 6.34 -14.70 34.50
CA ASP A 396 7.27 -13.62 34.81
C ASP A 396 7.61 -12.76 33.59
N GLY A 397 7.60 -13.36 32.40
CA GLY A 397 7.72 -12.71 31.10
C GLY A 397 6.45 -11.97 30.66
N PHE A 398 6.57 -11.20 29.57
CA PHE A 398 5.39 -10.68 28.88
C PHE A 398 4.60 -11.85 28.27
N SER A 399 3.28 -11.70 28.22
CA SER A 399 2.41 -12.76 27.72
C SER A 399 1.82 -12.35 26.38
N SER A 400 2.46 -12.82 25.30
CA SER A 400 1.93 -12.71 23.95
C SER A 400 0.76 -13.68 23.78
N THR A 401 -0.36 -13.15 23.29
CA THR A 401 -1.62 -13.88 23.08
C THR A 401 -2.26 -13.41 21.79
N SER A 402 -3.10 -14.25 21.17
CA SER A 402 -3.82 -13.93 19.95
C SER A 402 -5.33 -13.95 20.19
N MET A 403 -6.07 -13.01 19.61
CA MET A 403 -7.53 -13.10 19.54
C MET A 403 -8.02 -14.17 18.54
N ASP A 404 -7.12 -14.71 17.70
CA ASP A 404 -7.41 -15.78 16.75
C ASP A 404 -6.87 -17.12 17.24
N LYS A 405 -7.80 -18.06 17.50
CA LYS A 405 -7.49 -19.42 17.91
C LYS A 405 -6.59 -20.15 16.90
N GLN A 406 -6.80 -19.96 15.60
CA GLN A 406 -6.07 -20.67 14.56
C GLN A 406 -4.60 -20.29 14.57
N ILE A 407 -4.32 -18.99 14.75
CA ILE A 407 -2.96 -18.46 14.86
C ILE A 407 -2.27 -19.04 16.09
N ALA A 408 -2.91 -18.98 17.26
CA ALA A 408 -2.36 -19.55 18.47
C ALA A 408 -2.14 -21.08 18.37
N THR A 409 -2.99 -21.79 17.63
CA THR A 409 -2.83 -23.24 17.42
C THR A 409 -1.54 -23.56 16.65
N ALA A 410 -1.14 -22.72 15.69
CA ALA A 410 0.14 -22.89 14.98
C ALA A 410 1.36 -22.80 15.92
N TYR A 411 1.24 -22.06 17.02
CA TYR A 411 2.25 -21.93 18.06
C TYR A 411 2.25 -23.05 19.10
N ALA A 412 1.21 -23.90 19.12
CA ALA A 412 1.19 -25.08 19.98
C ALA A 412 2.11 -26.22 19.45
N GLY A 413 2.67 -26.10 18.24
CA GLY A 413 3.50 -27.15 17.65
C GLY A 413 2.69 -28.34 17.13
N PHE A 414 3.37 -29.28 16.46
CA PHE A 414 2.73 -30.41 15.76
C PHE A 414 2.74 -31.73 16.56
N GLU A 415 3.54 -31.84 17.63
CA GLU A 415 3.82 -33.12 18.32
C GLU A 415 3.97 -32.93 19.84
N GLU A 416 2.87 -32.62 20.56
CA GLU A 416 2.76 -32.39 22.03
C GLU A 416 2.71 -30.92 22.51
N GLY A 417 1.66 -30.22 22.11
CA GLY A 417 1.43 -28.80 22.38
C GLY A 417 0.47 -28.45 23.51
N ILE A 418 0.50 -27.20 23.95
CA ILE A 418 -0.55 -26.57 24.74
C ILE A 418 -1.23 -25.48 23.92
N LEU A 419 -2.56 -25.48 23.94
CA LEU A 419 -3.37 -24.33 23.53
C LEU A 419 -4.16 -23.80 24.72
N MET A 420 -3.76 -22.66 25.25
CA MET A 420 -4.43 -22.01 26.37
C MET A 420 -5.49 -21.03 25.88
N ARG A 421 -6.75 -21.17 26.31
CA ARG A 421 -7.83 -20.19 26.14
C ARG A 421 -7.92 -19.36 27.41
N ILE A 422 -7.66 -18.07 27.31
CA ILE A 422 -7.51 -17.18 28.44
C ILE A 422 -8.65 -16.17 28.45
N LYS A 423 -9.40 -16.14 29.56
CA LYS A 423 -10.36 -15.08 29.86
C LYS A 423 -9.66 -13.91 30.52
N ILE A 424 -9.77 -12.72 29.94
CA ILE A 424 -9.15 -11.49 30.44
C ILE A 424 -10.23 -10.51 30.89
N PRO A 425 -10.28 -10.14 32.17
CA PRO A 425 -11.19 -9.09 32.64
C PRO A 425 -10.84 -7.72 32.04
N LYS A 426 -11.85 -6.86 31.93
CA LYS A 426 -11.65 -5.44 31.61
C LYS A 426 -10.69 -4.77 32.60
N ARG A 427 -9.99 -3.74 32.14
CA ARG A 427 -9.03 -2.89 32.88
C ARG A 427 -7.70 -3.57 33.25
N MET A 428 -7.49 -4.82 32.82
CA MET A 428 -6.16 -5.43 32.87
C MET A 428 -5.19 -4.69 31.95
N ARG A 429 -3.90 -4.70 32.29
CA ARG A 429 -2.82 -4.07 31.54
C ARG A 429 -2.43 -4.92 30.34
N GLY A 430 -2.64 -4.37 29.16
CA GLY A 430 -2.28 -4.99 27.89
C GLY A 430 -2.54 -4.05 26.74
N MET A 431 -1.96 -4.36 25.59
CA MET A 431 -2.03 -3.53 24.39
C MET A 431 -2.30 -4.38 23.16
N TYR A 432 -3.22 -3.93 22.32
CA TYR A 432 -3.47 -4.54 21.02
C TYR A 432 -2.40 -4.06 20.04
N LEU A 433 -1.62 -5.01 19.51
CA LEU A 433 -0.41 -4.65 18.77
C LEU A 433 -0.66 -4.41 17.28
N GLY A 434 -1.87 -4.51 16.74
CA GLY A 434 -2.12 -4.55 15.29
C GLY A 434 -1.57 -3.37 14.48
N ALA A 435 -1.46 -2.20 15.10
CA ALA A 435 -0.94 -0.98 14.45
C ALA A 435 0.60 -0.86 14.53
N VAL A 436 1.26 -1.68 15.35
CA VAL A 436 2.73 -1.79 15.45
C VAL A 436 3.24 -3.16 14.98
N ASN A 437 2.37 -4.16 14.90
CA ASN A 437 2.68 -5.54 14.58
C ASN A 437 2.91 -5.72 13.08
N ARG A 438 4.02 -6.37 12.76
CA ARG A 438 4.41 -6.73 11.39
C ARG A 438 3.76 -8.05 10.95
N TYR A 439 3.34 -8.87 11.91
CA TYR A 439 2.75 -10.18 11.72
C TYR A 439 1.24 -10.11 11.97
N ARG A 440 0.44 -10.81 11.16
CA ARG A 440 -1.03 -10.78 11.21
C ARG A 440 -1.58 -11.62 12.37
N GLU A 441 -1.09 -11.43 13.58
CA GLU A 441 -1.29 -12.37 14.69
C GLU A 441 -2.49 -12.08 15.59
N MET A 442 -3.25 -11.01 15.30
CA MET A 442 -4.28 -10.48 16.22
C MET A 442 -3.77 -10.39 17.67
N GLU A 443 -2.50 -9.98 17.81
CA GLU A 443 -1.78 -10.06 19.05
C GLU A 443 -2.29 -9.03 20.08
N LEU A 444 -2.64 -9.54 21.26
CA LEU A 444 -2.83 -8.77 22.49
C LEU A 444 -1.65 -9.10 23.42
N LEU A 445 -0.79 -8.13 23.65
CA LEU A 445 0.37 -8.29 24.53
C LEU A 445 -0.01 -7.91 25.96
N LEU A 446 0.06 -8.87 26.87
CA LEU A 446 -0.21 -8.66 28.29
C LEU A 446 1.06 -8.30 29.05
N GLN A 447 0.87 -7.48 30.08
CA GLN A 447 1.94 -7.08 30.99
C GLN A 447 2.66 -8.29 31.59
N ARG A 448 3.97 -8.12 31.82
CA ARG A 448 4.79 -9.13 32.52
C ARG A 448 4.33 -9.36 33.96
N SER A 449 4.73 -10.49 34.55
CA SER A 449 4.30 -10.87 35.90
C SER A 449 2.76 -10.98 36.03
N SER A 450 2.14 -11.56 34.99
CA SER A 450 0.71 -11.89 34.95
C SER A 450 0.43 -13.21 35.67
N ILE A 451 -0.64 -13.25 36.46
CA ILE A 451 -1.07 -14.42 37.23
C ILE A 451 -2.35 -14.97 36.63
N PHE A 452 -2.27 -16.20 36.14
CA PHE A 452 -3.37 -16.94 35.55
C PHE A 452 -3.85 -18.01 36.53
N LYS A 453 -5.16 -18.18 36.66
CA LYS A 453 -5.75 -19.35 37.30
C LYS A 453 -6.07 -20.37 36.22
N LEU A 454 -5.66 -21.61 36.41
CA LEU A 454 -6.02 -22.70 35.51
C LEU A 454 -7.42 -23.21 35.90
N ASP A 455 -8.38 -23.13 35.00
CA ASP A 455 -9.78 -23.44 35.28
C ASP A 455 -10.16 -24.87 34.85
N ALA A 456 -9.73 -25.30 33.66
CA ALA A 456 -9.98 -26.66 33.17
C ALA A 456 -8.88 -27.11 32.20
N ILE A 457 -8.63 -28.41 32.14
CA ILE A 457 -7.60 -28.99 31.27
C ILE A 457 -8.18 -30.16 30.48
N GLU A 458 -7.93 -30.24 29.20
CA GLU A 458 -8.44 -31.32 28.35
C GLU A 458 -7.37 -31.74 27.33
N LYS A 459 -6.96 -33.01 27.39
CA LYS A 459 -6.02 -33.59 26.43
C LYS A 459 -6.79 -34.19 25.25
N LYS A 460 -6.51 -33.72 24.03
CA LYS A 460 -7.09 -34.23 22.77
C LYS A 460 -5.99 -34.52 21.76
N GLY A 461 -5.68 -35.79 21.59
CA GLY A 461 -4.53 -36.22 20.79
C GLY A 461 -3.25 -35.57 21.33
N ASP A 462 -2.51 -34.92 20.45
CA ASP A 462 -1.22 -34.30 20.76
C ASP A 462 -1.34 -32.86 21.28
N ILE A 463 -2.56 -32.34 21.48
CA ILE A 463 -2.78 -30.98 22.01
C ILE A 463 -3.50 -31.04 23.36
N THR A 464 -2.93 -30.37 24.34
CA THR A 464 -3.55 -30.12 25.65
C THR A 464 -4.21 -28.74 25.64
N TYR A 465 -5.53 -28.71 25.75
CA TYR A 465 -6.32 -27.50 25.86
C TYR A 465 -6.40 -27.08 27.32
N VAL A 466 -6.10 -25.82 27.61
CA VAL A 466 -6.12 -25.28 28.97
C VAL A 466 -7.02 -24.05 28.98
N ASP A 467 -8.10 -24.11 29.75
CA ASP A 467 -8.90 -22.93 30.05
C ASP A 467 -8.29 -22.23 31.25
N ALA A 468 -8.06 -20.92 31.14
CA ALA A 468 -7.47 -20.12 32.18
C ALA A 468 -8.13 -18.74 32.27
N SER A 469 -7.98 -18.11 33.43
CA SER A 469 -8.44 -16.75 33.67
C SER A 469 -7.28 -15.88 34.16
N LEU A 470 -7.09 -14.70 33.58
CA LEU A 470 -6.16 -13.71 34.10
C LEU A 470 -6.78 -13.08 35.36
N ILE A 471 -6.18 -13.35 36.52
CA ILE A 471 -6.74 -12.91 37.81
C ILE A 471 -6.07 -11.63 38.30
N TYR A 472 -4.76 -11.48 38.04
CA TYR A 472 -3.99 -10.38 38.59
C TYR A 472 -2.72 -10.10 37.78
N GLN A 473 -2.22 -8.86 37.85
CA GLN A 473 -0.93 -8.46 37.27
C GLN A 473 -0.15 -7.68 38.33
N VAL A 474 1.07 -8.13 38.61
CA VAL A 474 1.87 -7.53 39.67
C VAL A 474 2.41 -6.17 39.21
N LYS A 475 1.98 -5.10 39.87
CA LYS A 475 2.50 -3.75 39.61
C LYS A 475 3.99 -3.69 39.99
N LYS A 476 4.86 -3.46 39.01
CA LYS A 476 6.31 -3.45 39.20
C LYS A 476 6.76 -2.17 39.91
N LYS A 477 7.76 -2.29 40.80
CA LYS A 477 8.54 -1.17 41.36
C LYS A 477 9.99 -1.20 40.84
N GLY A 478 10.40 -0.15 40.12
CA GLY A 478 11.79 0.11 39.71
C GLY A 478 12.21 -0.45 38.34
N LYS A 479 13.26 0.15 37.76
CA LYS A 479 13.85 -0.21 36.46
C LYS A 479 14.76 -1.45 36.55
N MET A 480 14.87 -2.22 35.48
CA MET A 480 15.89 -3.27 35.30
C MET A 480 17.18 -2.67 34.75
N TYR A 481 17.09 -1.75 33.79
CA TYR A 481 18.23 -1.00 33.30
C TYR A 481 18.80 -0.09 34.41
N GLY A 482 20.13 -0.08 34.54
CA GLY A 482 20.85 0.72 35.54
C GLY A 482 20.91 0.12 36.95
N LYS A 483 20.30 -1.05 37.20
CA LYS A 483 20.63 -1.84 38.40
C LYS A 483 21.97 -2.55 38.14
N LYS A 484 23.05 -2.12 38.81
CA LYS A 484 24.28 -2.91 38.85
C LYS A 484 23.93 -4.28 39.44
N HIS A 485 23.95 -5.32 38.60
CA HIS A 485 24.00 -6.69 39.07
C HIS A 485 25.29 -6.81 39.89
N LYS A 486 25.13 -7.10 41.19
CA LYS A 486 26.25 -7.36 42.10
C LYS A 486 26.67 -8.81 41.98
#